data_AF-A0A838HYL9-F1
#
_entry.id   AF-A0A838HYL9-F1
#
_cell.length_a   1.000
_cell.length_b   1.000
_cell.length_c   1.000
_cell.angle_alpha   90.00
_cell.angle_beta   90.00
_cell.angle_gamma   90.00
#
_symmetry.space_group_name_H-M   'P 1'
#
loop_
_entity.id
_entity.type
_entity.pdbx_description
1 polymer ?
#
loop_
_entity_poly.entity_id
_entity_poly.type
_entity_poly.pdbx_seq_one_letter_code
_entity_poly.pdbx_strand_id
1 'polypeptide(L)'
;ANALGLARLAAGDVDGAVEALHTAVAAQPRSLRPEGFAMAKANLAVAHERAGDAPRARLAARQALAVAEAPDAVVEQSRGVVALLGADPGDLLAVLDTEPAQLWPVALREEVVRWAAADPDERRDDARGWVEGQVARPERSEALAESWLSAVLELPRPDFDAVIATVLEATAQVDSETARRFRSQTTRAMARLPVPQLLRVRNRFNDLAVELGQEPAWS
;
A
#
# COMPACT_ATOMS: atom_id res chain seq x y z
N ALA A 1 -9.92 -17.16 15.36
CA ALA A 1 -8.97 -16.03 15.23
C ALA A 1 -9.69 -14.69 15.41
N ASN A 2 -10.62 -14.29 14.54
CA ASN A 2 -11.30 -12.98 14.64
C ASN A 2 -12.03 -12.74 15.99
N ALA A 3 -12.91 -13.67 16.40
CA ALA A 3 -13.61 -13.57 17.68
C ALA A 3 -12.68 -13.60 18.90
N LEU A 4 -11.56 -14.33 18.82
CA LEU A 4 -10.54 -14.35 19.87
C LEU A 4 -9.86 -12.98 19.99
N GLY A 5 -9.54 -12.34 18.87
CA GLY A 5 -8.97 -10.99 18.85
C GLY A 5 -9.88 -9.97 19.52
N LEU A 6 -11.17 -9.98 19.20
CA LEU A 6 -12.16 -9.12 19.87
C LEU A 6 -12.29 -9.40 21.37
N ALA A 7 -12.30 -10.67 21.77
CA ALA A 7 -12.35 -11.05 23.18
C ALA A 7 -11.11 -10.55 23.95
N ARG A 8 -9.92 -10.63 23.34
CA ARG A 8 -8.67 -10.08 23.89
C ARG A 8 -8.71 -8.56 24.01
N LEU A 9 -9.21 -7.84 23.00
CA LEU A 9 -9.42 -6.39 23.08
C LEU A 9 -10.37 -5.99 24.21
N ALA A 10 -11.46 -6.75 24.40
CA ALA A 10 -12.40 -6.51 25.50
C ALA A 10 -11.78 -6.77 26.87
N ALA A 11 -10.84 -7.71 26.96
CA ALA A 11 -10.07 -8.01 28.17
C ALA A 11 -8.86 -7.06 28.39
N GLY A 12 -8.57 -6.15 27.46
CA GLY A 12 -7.41 -5.25 27.52
C GLY A 12 -6.09 -5.88 27.08
N ASP A 13 -6.09 -7.10 26.56
CA ASP A 13 -4.93 -7.76 25.96
C ASP A 13 -4.77 -7.30 24.50
N VAL A 14 -4.17 -6.12 24.33
CA VAL A 14 -4.03 -5.47 23.02
C VAL A 14 -3.06 -6.23 22.11
N ASP A 15 -1.90 -6.63 22.63
CA ASP A 15 -0.88 -7.35 21.84
C ASP A 15 -1.40 -8.71 21.37
N GLY A 16 -2.01 -9.47 22.28
CA GLY A 16 -2.63 -10.74 21.93
C GLY A 16 -3.79 -10.56 20.94
N ALA A 17 -4.51 -9.44 20.99
CA ALA A 17 -5.54 -9.16 20.00
C ALA A 17 -4.96 -8.93 18.60
N VAL A 18 -3.90 -8.13 18.49
CA VAL A 18 -3.20 -7.86 17.23
C VAL A 18 -2.73 -9.18 16.59
N GLU A 19 -2.06 -10.05 17.36
CA GLU A 19 -1.62 -11.37 16.87
C GLU A 19 -2.78 -12.24 16.36
N ALA A 20 -3.87 -12.33 17.14
CA ALA A 20 -5.04 -13.12 16.77
C ALA A 20 -5.74 -12.57 15.52
N LEU A 21 -5.72 -11.26 15.31
CA LEU A 21 -6.34 -10.59 14.17
C LEU A 21 -5.47 -10.69 12.91
N HIS A 22 -4.14 -10.62 13.01
CA HIS A 22 -3.25 -10.97 11.89
C HIS A 22 -3.48 -12.41 11.42
N THR A 23 -3.64 -13.34 12.35
CA THR A 23 -3.99 -14.74 12.03
C THR A 23 -5.35 -14.82 11.32
N ALA A 24 -6.32 -13.99 11.70
CA ALA A 24 -7.64 -13.96 11.07
C ALA A 24 -7.56 -13.45 9.62
N VAL A 25 -6.83 -12.36 9.39
CA VAL A 25 -6.60 -11.78 8.05
C VAL A 25 -5.94 -12.81 7.13
N ALA A 26 -4.89 -13.49 7.60
CA ALA A 26 -4.20 -14.51 6.81
C ALA A 26 -5.11 -15.70 6.42
N ALA A 27 -6.10 -16.04 7.26
CA ALA A 27 -7.06 -17.10 7.00
C ALA A 27 -8.24 -16.68 6.11
N GLN A 28 -8.37 -15.38 5.81
CA GLN A 28 -9.47 -14.81 5.04
C GLN A 28 -8.91 -13.93 3.92
N PRO A 29 -8.28 -14.51 2.88
CA PRO A 29 -7.75 -13.71 1.79
C PRO A 29 -8.88 -12.97 1.07
N ARG A 30 -8.63 -11.70 0.77
CA ARG A 30 -9.59 -10.76 0.16
C ARG A 30 -10.30 -11.32 -1.08
N SER A 31 -9.60 -12.09 -1.91
CA SER A 31 -10.13 -12.68 -3.15
C SER A 31 -11.10 -13.85 -2.95
N LEU A 32 -11.06 -14.53 -1.80
CA LEU A 32 -11.92 -15.69 -1.53
C LEU A 32 -13.00 -15.38 -0.48
N ARG A 33 -12.70 -14.46 0.44
CA ARG A 33 -13.56 -14.12 1.59
C ARG A 33 -13.55 -12.61 1.84
N PRO A 34 -14.06 -11.79 0.89
CA PRO A 34 -13.97 -10.33 0.97
C PRO A 34 -14.59 -9.77 2.26
N GLU A 35 -15.81 -10.19 2.62
CA GLU A 35 -16.47 -9.75 3.86
C GLU A 35 -15.66 -10.11 5.12
N GLY A 36 -15.15 -11.35 5.18
CA GLY A 36 -14.31 -11.81 6.29
C GLY A 36 -13.02 -11.02 6.40
N PHE A 37 -12.35 -10.79 5.27
CA PHE A 37 -11.16 -9.94 5.19
C PHE A 37 -11.46 -8.52 5.70
N ALA A 38 -12.55 -7.91 5.23
CA ALA A 38 -12.96 -6.56 5.63
C ALA A 38 -13.19 -6.47 7.14
N MET A 39 -13.95 -7.42 7.71
CA MET A 39 -14.18 -7.51 9.14
C MET A 39 -12.88 -7.67 9.93
N ALA A 40 -12.01 -8.59 9.52
CA ALA A 40 -10.75 -8.84 10.21
C ALA A 40 -9.82 -7.63 10.16
N LYS A 41 -9.73 -6.93 9.02
CA LYS A 41 -8.96 -5.69 8.86
C LYS A 41 -9.53 -4.54 9.68
N ALA A 42 -10.85 -4.36 9.73
CA ALA A 42 -11.47 -3.33 10.56
C ALA A 42 -11.24 -3.56 12.06
N ASN A 43 -11.28 -4.82 12.50
CA ASN A 43 -10.93 -5.17 13.88
C ASN A 43 -9.44 -4.97 14.16
N LEU A 44 -8.57 -5.32 13.21
CA LEU A 44 -7.14 -5.08 13.31
C LEU A 44 -6.82 -3.57 13.39
N ALA A 45 -7.56 -2.74 12.65
CA ALA A 45 -7.45 -1.29 12.73
C ALA A 45 -7.74 -0.76 14.14
N VAL A 46 -8.81 -1.23 14.79
CA VAL A 46 -9.14 -0.88 16.17
C VAL A 46 -8.09 -1.39 17.15
N ALA A 47 -7.54 -2.59 16.92
CA ALA A 47 -6.47 -3.12 17.77
C ALA A 47 -5.21 -2.26 17.72
N HIS A 48 -4.79 -1.84 16.51
CA HIS A 48 -3.65 -0.94 16.34
C HIS A 48 -3.91 0.46 16.89
N GLU A 49 -5.13 0.98 16.76
CA GLU A 49 -5.51 2.26 17.37
C GLU A 49 -5.34 2.22 18.89
N ARG A 50 -5.83 1.16 19.55
CA ARG A 50 -5.63 0.96 20.99
C ARG A 50 -4.19 0.71 21.39
N ALA A 51 -3.37 0.17 20.49
CA ALA A 51 -1.94 -0.01 20.68
C ALA A 51 -1.16 1.31 20.51
N GLY A 52 -1.81 2.39 20.02
CA GLY A 52 -1.16 3.64 19.67
C GLY A 52 -0.37 3.61 18.35
N ASP A 53 -0.54 2.57 17.53
CA ASP A 53 0.08 2.44 16.21
C ASP A 53 -0.83 3.04 15.13
N ALA A 54 -0.82 4.37 15.04
CA ALA A 54 -1.68 5.10 14.12
C ALA A 54 -1.44 4.72 12.63
N PRO A 55 -0.20 4.55 12.13
CA PRO A 55 0.04 4.12 10.76
C PRO A 55 -0.59 2.76 10.43
N ARG A 56 -0.38 1.74 11.27
CA ARG A 56 -1.01 0.42 11.03
C ARG A 56 -2.53 0.47 11.17
N ALA A 57 -3.05 1.27 12.10
CA ALA A 57 -4.48 1.43 12.29
C ALA A 57 -5.15 2.03 11.04
N ARG A 58 -4.61 3.13 10.50
CA ARG A 58 -5.12 3.76 9.28
C ARG A 58 -4.99 2.86 8.06
N LEU A 59 -3.85 2.18 7.91
CA LEU A 59 -3.64 1.26 6.80
C LEU A 59 -4.68 0.13 6.80
N ALA A 60 -4.87 -0.54 7.95
CA ALA A 60 -5.85 -1.60 8.09
C ALA A 60 -7.30 -1.10 7.86
N ALA A 61 -7.63 0.10 8.34
CA ALA A 61 -8.95 0.70 8.12
C ALA A 61 -9.20 0.98 6.63
N ARG A 62 -8.23 1.58 5.92
CA ARG A 62 -8.34 1.84 4.47
C ARG A 62 -8.45 0.55 3.65
N GLN A 63 -7.71 -0.49 4.05
CA GLN A 63 -7.80 -1.80 3.40
C GLN A 63 -9.18 -2.46 3.58
N ALA A 64 -9.82 -2.29 4.75
CA ALA A 64 -11.18 -2.74 4.99
C ALA A 64 -12.19 -1.96 4.14
N LEU A 65 -12.07 -0.62 4.09
CA LEU A 65 -12.94 0.26 3.31
C LEU A 65 -12.86 0.00 1.80
N ALA A 66 -11.70 -0.44 1.31
CA ALA A 66 -11.53 -0.73 -0.09
C ALA A 66 -12.28 -1.99 -0.54
N VAL A 67 -12.77 -2.84 0.38
CA VAL A 67 -13.56 -4.03 0.01
C VAL A 67 -14.95 -3.58 -0.44
N ALA A 68 -15.30 -3.85 -1.70
CA ALA A 68 -16.56 -3.40 -2.30
C ALA A 68 -17.82 -3.91 -1.57
N GLU A 69 -17.76 -5.13 -1.02
CA GLU A 69 -18.86 -5.77 -0.29
C GLU A 69 -18.64 -5.73 1.24
N ALA A 70 -17.89 -4.74 1.74
CA ALA A 70 -17.72 -4.57 3.19
C ALA A 70 -19.10 -4.31 3.86
N PRO A 71 -19.45 -5.04 4.94
CA PRO A 71 -20.68 -4.76 5.68
C PRO A 71 -20.74 -3.31 6.20
N ASP A 72 -21.92 -2.71 6.26
CA ASP A 72 -22.08 -1.30 6.68
C ASP A 72 -21.42 -0.98 8.02
N ALA A 73 -21.55 -1.89 9.00
CA ALA A 73 -20.92 -1.73 10.31
C ALA A 73 -19.38 -1.72 10.23
N VAL A 74 -18.79 -2.49 9.30
CA VAL A 74 -17.34 -2.49 9.04
C VAL A 74 -16.92 -1.16 8.43
N VAL A 75 -17.70 -0.66 7.46
CA VAL A 75 -17.47 0.63 6.82
C VAL A 75 -17.53 1.77 7.83
N GLU A 76 -18.56 1.79 8.68
CA GLU A 76 -18.72 2.80 9.74
C GLU A 76 -17.55 2.76 10.73
N GLN A 77 -17.18 1.58 11.22
CA GLN A 77 -16.05 1.40 12.14
C GLN A 77 -14.73 1.88 11.52
N SER A 78 -14.41 1.47 10.29
CA SER A 78 -13.17 1.87 9.63
C SER A 78 -13.13 3.36 9.31
N ARG A 79 -14.25 3.98 8.92
CA ARG A 79 -14.35 5.45 8.78
C ARG A 79 -14.13 6.16 10.10
N GLY A 80 -14.65 5.62 11.20
CA GLY A 80 -14.43 6.15 12.55
C GLY A 80 -12.94 6.19 12.92
N VAL A 81 -12.20 5.11 12.64
CA VAL A 81 -10.75 5.06 12.87
C VAL A 81 -9.99 6.10 12.04
N VAL A 82 -10.29 6.20 10.74
CA VAL A 82 -9.65 7.19 9.86
C VAL A 82 -9.98 8.61 10.29
N ALA A 83 -11.24 8.90 10.65
CA ALA A 83 -11.65 10.22 11.11
C ALA A 83 -10.97 10.62 12.42
N LEU A 84 -10.79 9.69 13.35
CA LEU A 84 -10.11 9.90 14.62
C LEU A 84 -8.61 10.20 14.42
N LEU A 85 -7.95 9.45 13.54
CA LEU A 85 -6.50 9.50 13.35
C LEU A 85 -6.04 10.47 12.25
N GLY A 86 -6.97 11.04 11.47
CA GLY A 86 -6.68 11.84 10.29
C GLY A 86 -6.17 11.01 9.10
N ALA A 87 -5.78 11.67 8.02
CA ALA A 87 -5.15 11.05 6.86
C ALA A 87 -3.64 11.36 6.85
N ASP A 88 -2.82 10.37 6.47
CA ASP A 88 -1.38 10.54 6.29
C ASP A 88 -0.91 9.66 5.11
N PRO A 89 -0.47 10.25 3.99
CA PRO A 89 -0.01 9.48 2.82
C PRO A 89 1.31 8.72 3.08
N GLY A 90 1.98 8.95 4.21
CA GLY A 90 3.20 8.25 4.62
C GLY A 90 2.98 6.93 5.36
N ASP A 91 1.74 6.53 5.63
CA ASP A 91 1.42 5.37 6.49
C ASP A 91 2.09 4.07 6.04
N LEU A 92 2.00 3.75 4.74
CA LEU A 92 2.59 2.52 4.21
C LEU A 92 4.09 2.48 4.48
N LEU A 93 4.81 3.57 4.21
CA LEU A 93 6.26 3.61 4.42
C LEU A 93 6.63 3.62 5.90
N ALA A 94 5.83 4.26 6.77
CA ALA A 94 6.02 4.19 8.21
C ALA A 94 5.86 2.75 8.75
N VAL A 95 4.90 1.99 8.21
CA VAL A 95 4.76 0.56 8.52
C VAL A 95 5.98 -0.21 8.02
N LEU A 96 6.37 -0.05 6.75
CA LEU A 96 7.52 -0.77 6.16
C LEU A 96 8.86 -0.45 6.84
N ASP A 97 9.00 0.73 7.46
CA ASP A 97 10.20 1.09 8.22
C ASP A 97 10.42 0.22 9.45
N THR A 98 9.32 -0.24 10.05
CA THR A 98 9.32 -1.05 11.28
C THR A 98 9.14 -2.54 11.00
N GLU A 99 8.62 -2.90 9.83
CA GLU A 99 8.47 -4.29 9.40
C GLU A 99 9.79 -4.89 8.87
N PRO A 100 10.10 -6.14 9.22
CA PRO A 100 11.15 -6.89 8.54
C PRO A 100 10.91 -6.99 7.03
N ALA A 101 11.97 -6.85 6.23
CA ALA A 101 11.87 -6.79 4.76
C ALA A 101 11.16 -8.00 4.11
N GLN A 102 11.25 -9.18 4.73
CA GLN A 102 10.55 -10.38 4.25
C GLN A 102 9.02 -10.27 4.31
N LEU A 103 8.47 -9.33 5.09
CA LEU A 103 7.02 -9.09 5.20
C LEU A 103 6.52 -7.99 4.26
N TRP A 104 7.42 -7.18 3.69
CA TRP A 104 7.06 -6.10 2.77
C TRP A 104 6.20 -6.56 1.58
N PRO A 105 6.49 -7.69 0.91
CA PRO A 105 5.70 -8.11 -0.24
C PRO A 105 4.22 -8.35 0.08
N VAL A 106 3.88 -8.75 1.30
CA VAL A 106 2.48 -8.96 1.71
C VAL A 106 1.78 -7.61 1.84
N ALA A 107 2.38 -6.68 2.59
CA ALA A 107 1.82 -5.34 2.78
C ALA A 107 1.70 -4.58 1.45
N LEU A 108 2.74 -4.62 0.62
CA LEU A 108 2.78 -3.94 -0.67
C LEU A 108 1.73 -4.48 -1.65
N ARG A 109 1.51 -5.81 -1.71
CA ARG A 109 0.44 -6.40 -2.55
C ARG A 109 -0.94 -5.89 -2.16
N GLU A 110 -1.24 -5.87 -0.86
CA GLU A 110 -2.51 -5.37 -0.37
C GLU A 110 -2.70 -3.90 -0.74
N GLU A 111 -1.66 -3.09 -0.59
CA GLU A 111 -1.72 -1.67 -0.89
C GLU A 111 -1.82 -1.36 -2.39
N VAL A 112 -1.08 -2.04 -3.27
CA VAL A 112 -1.20 -1.76 -4.71
C VAL A 112 -2.57 -2.19 -5.26
N VAL A 113 -3.17 -3.25 -4.71
CA VAL A 113 -4.55 -3.64 -5.02
C VAL A 113 -5.53 -2.58 -4.52
N ARG A 114 -5.32 -2.03 -3.31
CA ARG A 114 -6.12 -0.92 -2.80
C ARG A 114 -6.00 0.30 -3.70
N TRP A 115 -4.78 0.70 -4.07
CA TRP A 115 -4.53 1.85 -4.94
C TRP A 115 -5.27 1.72 -6.27
N ALA A 116 -5.20 0.54 -6.90
CA ALA A 116 -5.90 0.27 -8.16
C ALA A 116 -7.42 0.45 -8.06
N ALA A 117 -8.01 0.14 -6.89
CA ALA A 117 -9.44 0.29 -6.63
C ALA A 117 -9.84 1.67 -6.04
N ALA A 118 -8.88 2.44 -5.53
CA ALA A 118 -9.11 3.75 -4.92
C ALA A 118 -9.56 4.78 -5.95
N ASP A 119 -10.25 5.82 -5.48
CA ASP A 119 -10.57 6.97 -6.32
C ASP A 119 -9.29 7.68 -6.79
N PRO A 120 -9.35 8.43 -7.91
CA PRO A 120 -8.16 9.06 -8.47
C PRO A 120 -7.45 10.06 -7.55
N ASP A 121 -8.17 10.72 -6.63
CA ASP A 121 -7.59 11.72 -5.74
C ASP A 121 -6.82 11.02 -4.60
N GLU A 122 -7.43 10.04 -3.93
CA GLU A 122 -6.76 9.20 -2.92
C GLU A 122 -5.51 8.52 -3.50
N ARG A 123 -5.63 7.96 -4.70
CA ARG A 123 -4.51 7.29 -5.37
C ARG A 123 -3.35 8.25 -5.66
N ARG A 124 -3.64 9.50 -6.05
CA ARG A 124 -2.62 10.52 -6.31
C ARG A 124 -1.89 10.91 -5.03
N ASP A 125 -2.61 11.05 -3.92
CA ASP A 125 -2.00 11.38 -2.63
C ASP A 125 -1.10 10.25 -2.12
N ASP A 126 -1.56 9.00 -2.22
CA ASP A 126 -0.75 7.82 -1.88
C ASP A 126 0.49 7.69 -2.78
N ALA A 127 0.34 7.91 -4.09
CA ALA A 127 1.46 7.87 -5.03
C ALA A 127 2.49 8.97 -4.74
N ARG A 128 2.05 10.18 -4.36
CA ARG A 128 2.95 11.26 -3.93
C ARG A 128 3.69 10.88 -2.66
N GLY A 129 2.98 10.38 -1.65
CA GLY A 129 3.59 9.91 -0.39
C GLY A 129 4.64 8.82 -0.62
N TRP A 130 4.38 7.91 -1.56
CA TRP A 130 5.36 6.90 -1.97
C TRP A 130 6.59 7.49 -2.65
N VAL A 131 6.42 8.39 -3.63
CA VAL A 131 7.55 9.02 -4.34
C VAL A 131 8.45 9.78 -3.37
N GLU A 132 7.87 10.66 -2.56
CA GLU A 132 8.60 11.48 -1.59
C GLU A 132 9.26 10.61 -0.51
N GLY A 133 8.50 9.66 0.05
CA GLY A 133 8.97 8.82 1.12
C GLY A 133 10.01 7.77 0.68
N GLN A 134 9.94 7.26 -0.55
CA GLN A 134 10.99 6.38 -1.11
C GLN A 134 12.31 7.16 -1.25
N VAL A 135 12.26 8.40 -1.73
CA VAL A 135 13.46 9.26 -1.88
C VAL A 135 14.05 9.63 -0.52
N ALA A 136 13.21 9.86 0.49
CA ALA A 136 13.64 10.16 1.85
C ALA A 136 14.37 9.00 2.57
N ARG A 137 14.37 7.79 1.99
CA ARG A 137 14.97 6.57 2.57
C ARG A 137 16.08 6.01 1.67
N PRO A 138 17.19 6.74 1.45
CA PRO A 138 18.20 6.38 0.46
C PRO A 138 18.79 4.98 0.67
N GLU A 139 18.96 4.54 1.92
CA GLU A 139 19.52 3.22 2.27
C GLU A 139 18.61 2.04 1.92
N ARG A 140 17.28 2.27 1.87
CA ARG A 140 16.26 1.24 1.62
C ARG A 140 15.54 1.41 0.30
N SER A 141 15.74 2.54 -0.38
CA SER A 141 14.98 2.96 -1.54
C SER A 141 14.96 1.93 -2.67
N GLU A 142 16.11 1.35 -3.01
CA GLU A 142 16.17 0.35 -4.09
C GLU A 142 15.40 -0.93 -3.73
N ALA A 143 15.47 -1.38 -2.47
CA ALA A 143 14.73 -2.57 -2.01
C ALA A 143 13.21 -2.31 -1.90
N LEU A 144 12.82 -1.10 -1.49
CA LEU A 144 11.41 -0.67 -1.47
C LEU A 144 10.85 -0.62 -2.89
N ALA A 145 11.56 0.02 -3.82
CA ALA A 145 11.16 0.11 -5.22
C ALA A 145 11.07 -1.28 -5.87
N GLU A 146 12.03 -2.17 -5.62
CA GLU A 146 12.03 -3.54 -6.15
C GLU A 146 10.82 -4.35 -5.65
N SER A 147 10.53 -4.26 -4.35
CA SER A 147 9.40 -4.94 -3.73
C SER A 147 8.05 -4.38 -4.24
N TRP A 148 7.96 -3.06 -4.41
CA TRP A 148 6.76 -2.41 -4.93
C TRP A 148 6.53 -2.75 -6.41
N LEU A 149 7.57 -2.70 -7.25
CA LEU A 149 7.49 -3.11 -8.65
C LEU A 149 7.05 -4.56 -8.80
N SER A 150 7.53 -5.44 -7.92
CA SER A 150 7.10 -6.84 -7.88
C SER A 150 5.61 -6.96 -7.55
N ALA A 151 5.10 -6.20 -6.57
CA ALA A 151 3.67 -6.18 -6.25
C ALA A 151 2.82 -5.61 -7.39
N VAL A 152 3.26 -4.53 -8.02
CA VAL A 152 2.56 -3.90 -9.16
C VAL A 152 2.49 -4.85 -10.36
N LEU A 153 3.54 -5.64 -10.61
CA LEU A 153 3.57 -6.63 -11.70
C LEU A 153 2.53 -7.75 -11.57
N GLU A 154 2.02 -8.00 -10.36
CA GLU A 154 0.97 -8.98 -10.08
C GLU A 154 -0.44 -8.45 -10.43
N LEU A 155 -0.58 -7.14 -10.68
CA LEU A 155 -1.87 -6.54 -11.03
C LEU A 155 -2.33 -6.90 -12.46
N PRO A 156 -3.66 -6.99 -12.69
CA PRO A 156 -4.24 -6.97 -14.03
C PRO A 156 -3.77 -5.75 -14.82
N ARG A 157 -3.72 -5.85 -16.16
CA ARG A 157 -3.17 -4.78 -17.00
C ARG A 157 -3.81 -3.40 -16.78
N PRO A 158 -5.15 -3.25 -16.68
CA PRO A 158 -5.75 -1.93 -16.43
C PRO A 158 -5.29 -1.32 -15.10
N ASP A 159 -5.21 -2.13 -14.05
CA ASP A 159 -4.80 -1.72 -12.71
C ASP A 159 -3.31 -1.38 -12.65
N PHE A 160 -2.48 -2.20 -13.29
CA PHE A 160 -1.05 -1.94 -13.49
C PHE A 160 -0.83 -0.58 -14.16
N ASP A 161 -1.50 -0.33 -15.29
CA ASP A 161 -1.36 0.91 -16.05
C ASP A 161 -1.78 2.11 -15.21
N ALA A 162 -2.90 2.00 -14.49
CA ALA A 162 -3.43 3.10 -13.70
C ALA A 162 -2.54 3.43 -12.49
N VAL A 163 -1.94 2.43 -11.82
CA VAL A 163 -0.98 2.65 -10.74
C VAL A 163 0.30 3.30 -11.26
N ILE A 164 0.87 2.83 -12.38
CA ILE A 164 2.08 3.43 -12.96
C ILE A 164 1.83 4.87 -13.43
N ALA A 165 0.71 5.13 -14.11
CA ALA A 165 0.36 6.48 -14.56
C ALA A 165 0.28 7.46 -13.38
N THR A 166 -0.34 7.04 -12.28
CA THR A 166 -0.47 7.89 -11.08
C THR A 166 0.88 8.19 -10.44
N VAL A 167 1.80 7.23 -10.41
CA VAL A 167 3.18 7.46 -9.92
C VAL A 167 3.96 8.40 -10.83
N LEU A 168 3.77 8.32 -12.15
CA LEU A 168 4.36 9.26 -13.10
C LEU A 168 3.80 10.68 -12.93
N GLU A 169 2.50 10.82 -12.72
CA GLU A 169 1.86 12.11 -12.40
C GLU A 169 2.42 12.69 -11.08
N ALA A 170 2.50 11.87 -10.03
CA ALA A 170 3.08 12.27 -8.75
C ALA A 170 4.54 12.70 -8.90
N THR A 171 5.33 11.97 -9.70
CA THR A 171 6.72 12.31 -10.00
C THR A 171 6.86 13.66 -10.72
N ALA A 172 5.88 14.03 -11.56
CA ALA A 172 5.88 15.33 -12.25
C ALA A 172 5.46 16.50 -11.35
N GLN A 173 4.86 16.23 -10.20
CA GLN A 173 4.37 17.25 -9.26
C GLN A 173 5.35 17.57 -8.13
N VAL A 174 6.35 16.71 -7.89
CA VAL A 174 7.42 16.96 -6.91
C VAL A 174 8.56 17.78 -7.54
N ASP A 175 9.49 18.27 -6.72
CA ASP A 175 10.62 19.04 -7.21
C ASP A 175 11.56 18.21 -8.12
N SER A 176 12.32 18.91 -8.97
CA SER A 176 13.16 18.27 -10.00
C SER A 176 14.28 17.37 -9.43
N GLU A 177 14.71 17.60 -8.19
CA GLU A 177 15.71 16.76 -7.52
C GLU A 177 15.07 15.47 -7.01
N THR A 178 13.94 15.57 -6.32
CA THR A 178 13.15 14.41 -5.88
C THR A 178 12.75 13.54 -7.06
N ALA A 179 12.22 14.13 -8.13
CA ALA A 179 11.85 13.40 -9.35
C ALA A 179 13.03 12.66 -10.00
N ARG A 180 14.24 13.26 -9.98
CA ARG A 180 15.45 12.65 -10.53
C ARG A 180 15.96 11.49 -9.67
N ARG A 181 15.95 11.67 -8.34
CA ARG A 181 16.34 10.64 -7.37
C ARG A 181 15.40 9.44 -7.45
N PHE A 182 14.08 9.69 -7.46
CA PHE A 182 13.07 8.64 -7.60
C PHE A 182 13.26 7.83 -8.88
N ARG A 183 13.40 8.51 -10.03
CA ARG A 183 13.69 7.85 -11.33
C ARG A 183 14.94 7.00 -11.27
N SER A 184 16.05 7.54 -10.76
CA SER A 184 17.32 6.81 -10.67
C SER A 184 17.21 5.54 -9.81
N GLN A 185 16.60 5.65 -8.63
CA GLN A 185 16.43 4.54 -7.70
C GLN A 185 15.52 3.45 -8.28
N THR A 186 14.40 3.85 -8.86
CA THR A 186 13.42 2.93 -9.44
C THR A 186 13.98 2.24 -10.70
N THR A 187 14.74 2.93 -11.56
CA THR A 187 15.45 2.29 -12.69
C THR A 187 16.45 1.24 -12.22
N ARG A 188 17.21 1.49 -11.14
CA ARG A 188 18.12 0.50 -10.56
C ARG A 188 17.37 -0.72 -10.01
N ALA A 189 16.21 -0.49 -9.37
CA ALA A 189 15.36 -1.57 -8.91
C ALA A 189 14.79 -2.39 -10.08
N MET A 190 14.35 -1.75 -11.17
CA MET A 190 13.91 -2.46 -12.39
C MET A 190 15.00 -3.38 -12.93
N ALA A 191 16.28 -2.96 -12.90
CA ALA A 191 17.40 -3.75 -13.41
C ALA A 191 17.64 -5.07 -12.65
N ARG A 192 17.04 -5.26 -11.47
CA ARG A 192 17.09 -6.50 -10.69
C ARG A 192 15.97 -7.49 -11.04
N LEU A 193 14.95 -7.04 -11.78
CA LEU A 193 13.88 -7.89 -12.24
C LEU A 193 14.37 -8.86 -13.34
N PRO A 194 13.79 -10.06 -13.45
CA PRO A 194 13.95 -10.92 -14.62
C PRO A 194 13.73 -10.15 -15.93
N VAL A 195 14.56 -10.40 -16.95
CA VAL A 195 14.56 -9.62 -18.21
C VAL A 195 13.16 -9.40 -18.83
N PRO A 196 12.26 -10.41 -18.93
CA PRO A 196 10.93 -10.18 -19.45
C PRO A 196 10.10 -9.18 -18.63
N GLN A 197 10.24 -9.22 -17.30
CA GLN A 197 9.56 -8.30 -16.39
C GLN A 197 10.16 -6.89 -16.46
N LEU A 198 11.50 -6.78 -16.48
CA LEU A 198 12.20 -5.52 -16.71
C LEU A 198 11.70 -4.83 -17.99
N LEU A 199 11.70 -5.54 -19.12
CA LEU A 199 11.25 -4.99 -20.40
C LEU A 199 9.79 -4.54 -20.35
N ARG A 200 8.91 -5.33 -19.72
CA ARG A 200 7.49 -4.99 -19.55
C ARG A 200 7.32 -3.69 -18.74
N VAL A 201 7.95 -3.60 -17.57
CA VAL A 201 7.85 -2.42 -16.69
C VAL A 201 8.43 -1.21 -17.39
N ARG A 202 9.67 -1.30 -17.88
CA ARG A 202 10.37 -0.18 -18.50
C ARG A 202 9.62 0.37 -19.72
N ASN A 203 9.17 -0.51 -20.62
CA ASN A 203 8.43 -0.08 -21.79
C ASN A 203 7.14 0.62 -21.37
N ARG A 204 6.41 0.08 -20.37
CA ARG A 204 5.16 0.72 -19.95
C ARG A 204 5.38 2.07 -19.28
N PHE A 205 6.42 2.22 -18.45
CA PHE A 205 6.80 3.51 -17.89
C PHE A 205 7.09 4.55 -18.99
N ASN A 206 7.80 4.17 -20.04
CA ASN A 206 8.09 5.06 -21.16
C ASN A 206 6.83 5.38 -22.00
N ASP A 207 6.00 4.38 -22.31
CA ASP A 207 4.76 4.58 -23.07
C ASP A 207 3.81 5.53 -22.32
N LEU A 208 3.57 5.29 -21.03
CA LEU A 208 2.72 6.14 -20.19
C LEU A 208 3.32 7.54 -19.98
N ALA A 209 4.64 7.66 -19.86
CA ALA A 209 5.28 8.97 -19.78
C ALA A 209 5.00 9.80 -21.03
N VAL A 210 5.10 9.20 -22.22
CA VAL A 210 4.78 9.86 -23.49
C VAL A 210 3.29 10.23 -23.58
N GLU A 211 2.38 9.33 -23.18
CA GLU A 211 0.94 9.60 -23.12
C GLU A 211 0.61 10.80 -22.21
N LEU A 212 1.36 10.96 -21.11
CA LEU A 212 1.24 12.07 -20.15
C LEU A 212 2.02 13.34 -20.57
N GLY A 213 2.66 13.36 -21.74
CA GLY A 213 3.46 14.50 -22.22
C GLY A 213 4.79 14.70 -21.48
N GLN A 214 5.31 13.65 -20.84
CA GLN A 214 6.60 13.62 -20.16
C GLN A 214 7.69 13.00 -21.06
N GLU A 215 8.95 13.35 -20.81
CA GLU A 215 10.07 12.72 -21.53
C GLU A 215 10.29 11.27 -21.09
N PRO A 216 10.42 10.31 -22.02
CA PRO A 216 10.78 8.94 -21.67
C PRO A 216 12.21 8.90 -21.15
N ALA A 217 12.36 8.60 -19.85
CA ALA A 217 13.63 8.68 -19.14
C ALA A 217 14.01 7.37 -18.42
N TRP A 218 13.32 6.28 -18.71
CA TRP A 218 13.48 5.00 -18.03
C TRP A 218 14.32 4.06 -18.91
N SER A 219 15.64 4.08 -18.73
CA SER A 219 16.63 3.33 -19.53
C SER A 219 17.19 2.11 -18.81
#